data_AF-A0A8T5GMQ4-F1
#
_entry.id   AF-A0A8T5GMQ4-F1
#
_cell.length_a   1.000
_cell.length_b   1.000
_cell.length_c   1.000
_cell.angle_alpha   90.00
_cell.angle_beta   90.00
_cell.angle_gamma   90.00
#
_symmetry.space_group_name_H-M   'P 1'
#
loop_
_entity.id
_entity.type
_entity.pdbx_description
1 polymer ?
#
loop_
_entity_poly.entity_id
_entity_poly.type
_entity_poly.pdbx_seq_one_letter_code
_entity_poly.pdbx_strand_id
1 'polypeptide(L)'
;MNLNISKNMTKMAAKKKKTTRKRTTKRRAPVKKVETKSTEPDYMVQVSEPKLVRKDLLESLREVIIFMQGYEKFRRIQEEKVALFTQLKIEVKQLNVLVNDKLRKYLPKGKLRAVTPQNVAEQQQKAAGIGPQVQVVNQPAPTTAPPKQELEDDNLAQLEGQLRDIERQLQGIK
;
A
#
# COMPACT_ATOMS: atom_id res chain seq x y z
N MET A 1 -121.03 49.12 -10.30
CA MET A 1 -121.47 48.65 -8.97
C MET A 1 -121.13 47.17 -8.83
N ASN A 2 -120.58 46.81 -7.67
CA ASN A 2 -120.47 45.47 -7.05
C ASN A 2 -119.52 44.45 -7.71
N LEU A 3 -118.34 44.21 -7.11
CA LEU A 3 -118.04 43.19 -6.09
C LEU A 3 -118.27 41.75 -6.59
N ASN A 4 -117.22 40.93 -6.73
CA ASN A 4 -116.72 40.11 -5.61
C ASN A 4 -115.58 39.17 -6.02
N ILE A 5 -114.64 39.04 -5.09
CA ILE A 5 -113.50 38.13 -5.06
C ILE A 5 -114.00 36.73 -4.68
N SER A 6 -113.55 35.67 -5.36
CA SER A 6 -113.42 34.35 -4.73
C SER A 6 -112.30 33.54 -5.36
N LYS A 7 -111.57 32.87 -4.46
CA LYS A 7 -110.20 32.36 -4.59
C LYS A 7 -110.17 30.89 -5.05
N ASN A 8 -109.13 30.60 -5.83
CA ASN A 8 -108.23 29.44 -5.81
C ASN A 8 -108.75 28.09 -5.26
N MET A 9 -108.59 27.04 -6.07
CA MET A 9 -107.70 25.91 -5.76
C MET A 9 -107.28 25.18 -7.05
N THR A 10 -105.99 25.23 -7.33
CA THR A 10 -105.27 24.61 -8.45
C THR A 10 -105.03 23.11 -8.18
N LYS A 11 -105.45 22.24 -9.12
CA LYS A 11 -105.04 20.83 -9.17
C LYS A 11 -104.00 20.64 -10.28
N MET A 12 -102.84 20.13 -9.88
CA MET A 12 -101.69 19.78 -10.72
C MET A 12 -102.04 18.73 -11.77
N ALA A 13 -101.69 18.97 -13.04
CA ALA A 13 -101.67 17.96 -14.09
C ALA A 13 -100.34 18.03 -14.85
N ALA A 14 -99.44 17.09 -14.55
CA ALA A 14 -98.12 16.96 -15.17
C ALA A 14 -98.24 16.43 -16.61
N LYS A 15 -97.88 17.26 -17.62
CA LYS A 15 -97.74 16.83 -19.01
C LYS A 15 -96.27 16.53 -19.32
N LYS A 16 -95.97 15.25 -19.54
CA LYS A 16 -94.66 14.71 -19.95
C LYS A 16 -94.29 15.24 -21.35
N LYS A 17 -93.21 16.04 -21.45
CA LYS A 17 -92.60 16.42 -22.75
C LYS A 17 -91.59 15.33 -23.18
N LYS A 18 -91.84 14.71 -24.34
CA LYS A 18 -90.93 13.76 -25.00
C LYS A 18 -89.75 14.55 -25.59
N THR A 19 -88.53 14.23 -25.16
CA THR A 19 -87.29 14.83 -25.68
C THR A 19 -86.65 13.89 -26.71
N THR A 20 -86.43 14.42 -27.92
CA THR A 20 -85.80 13.71 -29.05
C THR A 20 -84.31 13.52 -28.78
N ARG A 21 -83.87 12.26 -28.67
CA ARG A 21 -82.49 11.89 -28.33
C ARG A 21 -81.58 11.99 -29.57
N LYS A 22 -80.77 13.05 -29.67
CA LYS A 22 -79.72 13.17 -30.72
C LYS A 22 -78.66 12.09 -30.54
N ARG A 23 -78.41 11.32 -31.60
CA ARG A 23 -77.41 10.24 -31.69
C ARG A 23 -76.02 10.86 -31.84
N THR A 24 -75.20 10.81 -30.80
CA THR A 24 -73.79 11.20 -30.85
C THR A 24 -72.94 10.00 -31.28
N THR A 25 -72.30 10.12 -32.43
CA THR A 25 -71.27 9.19 -32.91
C THR A 25 -70.04 9.28 -32.01
N LYS A 26 -69.72 8.18 -31.29
CA LYS A 26 -68.52 8.05 -30.48
C LYS A 26 -67.28 8.14 -31.37
N ARG A 27 -66.60 9.29 -31.38
CA ARG A 27 -65.20 9.38 -31.84
C ARG A 27 -64.32 8.68 -30.79
N ARG A 28 -63.63 7.62 -31.20
CA ARG A 28 -62.61 6.97 -30.36
C ARG A 28 -61.45 7.94 -30.18
N ALA A 29 -61.09 8.22 -28.93
CA ALA A 29 -59.90 9.01 -28.61
C ALA A 29 -58.64 8.26 -29.06
N PRO A 30 -57.59 8.94 -29.56
CA PRO A 30 -56.33 8.30 -29.86
C PRO A 30 -55.72 7.76 -28.57
N VAL A 31 -55.35 6.48 -28.57
CA VAL A 31 -54.64 5.82 -27.46
C VAL A 31 -53.29 6.53 -27.32
N LYS A 32 -53.14 7.30 -26.24
CA LYS A 32 -51.87 7.89 -25.84
C LYS A 32 -50.89 6.73 -25.61
N LYS A 33 -49.87 6.59 -26.47
CA LYS A 33 -48.76 5.65 -26.23
C LYS A 33 -48.16 6.02 -24.87
N VAL A 34 -48.37 5.16 -23.88
CA VAL A 34 -47.67 5.22 -22.61
C VAL A 34 -46.27 4.68 -22.89
N GLU A 35 -45.29 5.57 -22.98
CA GLU A 35 -43.89 5.16 -22.92
C GLU A 35 -43.66 4.50 -21.56
N THR A 36 -43.54 3.18 -21.56
CA THR A 36 -43.05 2.42 -20.42
C THR A 36 -41.58 2.79 -20.21
N LYS A 37 -41.33 3.79 -19.36
CA LYS A 37 -39.99 4.00 -18.78
C LYS A 37 -39.61 2.69 -18.11
N SER A 38 -38.57 2.03 -18.63
CA SER A 38 -37.90 0.91 -17.99
C SER A 38 -37.54 1.32 -16.58
N THR A 39 -38.24 0.76 -15.60
CA THR A 39 -37.88 0.93 -14.20
C THR A 39 -36.70 0.00 -13.98
N GLU A 40 -35.48 0.52 -14.16
CA GLU A 40 -34.30 -0.15 -13.64
C GLU A 40 -34.53 -0.38 -12.13
N PRO A 41 -34.20 -1.57 -11.60
CA PRO A 41 -34.32 -1.81 -10.17
C PRO A 41 -33.39 -0.82 -9.45
N ASP A 42 -33.98 0.13 -8.73
CA ASP A 42 -33.25 1.08 -7.91
C ASP A 42 -32.69 0.33 -6.70
N TYR A 43 -31.44 -0.14 -6.81
CA TYR A 43 -30.76 -0.84 -5.74
C TYR A 43 -30.35 0.17 -4.66
N MET A 44 -31.25 0.44 -3.72
CA MET A 44 -30.87 1.15 -2.50
C MET A 44 -30.03 0.24 -1.61
N VAL A 45 -28.71 0.45 -1.61
CA VAL A 45 -27.82 -0.16 -0.62
C VAL A 45 -28.01 0.57 0.70
N GLN A 46 -28.82 -0.01 1.59
CA GLN A 46 -28.91 0.46 2.96
C GLN A 46 -27.66 0.03 3.74
N VAL A 47 -26.86 1.01 4.12
CA VAL A 47 -25.78 0.79 5.10
C VAL A 47 -26.41 0.82 6.48
N SER A 48 -26.39 -0.32 7.18
CA SER A 48 -26.94 -0.45 8.54
C SER A 48 -26.30 0.54 9.52
N GLU A 49 -24.98 0.72 9.41
CA GLU A 49 -24.22 1.60 10.31
C GLU A 49 -23.22 2.46 9.52
N PRO A 50 -23.67 3.58 8.93
CA PRO A 50 -22.82 4.44 8.10
C PRO A 50 -21.67 5.07 8.89
N LYS A 51 -21.79 5.18 10.22
CA LYS A 51 -20.75 5.72 11.10
C LYS A 51 -19.58 4.75 11.25
N LEU A 52 -19.82 3.45 11.37
CA LEU A 52 -18.76 2.44 11.46
C LEU A 52 -18.02 2.32 10.14
N VAL A 53 -18.74 2.21 9.03
CA VAL A 53 -18.12 2.16 7.70
C VAL A 53 -17.24 3.38 7.45
N ARG A 54 -17.69 4.57 7.89
CA ARG A 54 -16.89 5.79 7.81
C ARG A 54 -15.63 5.72 8.67
N LYS A 55 -15.72 5.18 9.89
CA LYS A 55 -14.57 5.01 10.78
C LYS A 55 -13.55 4.07 10.14
N ASP A 56 -13.97 2.90 9.68
CA ASP A 56 -13.10 1.89 9.08
C ASP A 56 -12.43 2.42 7.80
N LEU A 57 -13.18 3.16 6.98
CA LEU A 57 -12.63 3.84 5.81
C LEU A 57 -11.54 4.86 6.20
N LEU A 58 -11.79 5.69 7.21
CA LEU A 58 -10.82 6.69 7.66
C LEU A 58 -9.60 6.07 8.34
N GLU A 59 -9.78 4.96 9.05
CA GLU A 59 -8.71 4.21 9.72
C GLU A 59 -7.80 3.54 8.68
N SER A 60 -8.38 2.86 7.68
CA SER A 60 -7.63 2.31 6.55
C SER A 60 -6.87 3.38 5.77
N LEU A 61 -7.48 4.56 5.54
CA LEU A 61 -6.81 5.67 4.86
C LEU A 61 -5.68 6.24 5.71
N ARG A 62 -5.84 6.31 7.03
CA ARG A 62 -4.79 6.73 7.96
C ARG A 62 -3.59 5.79 7.90
N GLU A 63 -3.80 4.48 7.86
CA GLU A 63 -2.73 3.49 7.72
C GLU A 63 -1.98 3.66 6.40
N VAL A 64 -2.70 3.84 5.28
CA VAL A 64 -2.08 4.10 3.97
C VAL A 64 -1.24 5.37 3.99
N ILE A 65 -1.72 6.45 4.61
CA ILE A 65 -0.97 7.70 4.74
C ILE A 65 0.30 7.50 5.56
N ILE A 66 0.21 6.81 6.70
CA ILE A 66 1.37 6.51 7.54
C ILE A 66 2.40 5.68 6.76
N PHE A 67 1.95 4.68 6.01
CA PHE A 67 2.81 3.86 5.18
C PHE A 67 3.50 4.68 4.08
N MET A 68 2.77 5.57 3.40
CA MET A 68 3.35 6.47 2.38
C MET A 68 4.40 7.41 2.97
N GLN A 69 4.13 7.99 4.14
CA GLN A 69 5.11 8.84 4.84
C GLN A 69 6.35 8.06 5.29
N GLY A 70 6.17 6.82 5.74
CA GLY A 70 7.27 5.92 6.08
C GLY A 70 8.10 5.56 4.86
N TYR A 71 7.45 5.27 3.73
CA TYR A 71 8.09 4.95 2.47
C TYR A 71 8.98 6.09 1.97
N GLU A 72 8.55 7.35 2.07
CA GLU A 72 9.41 8.48 1.68
C GLU A 72 10.70 8.55 2.49
N LYS A 73 10.62 8.35 3.81
CA LYS A 73 11.81 8.34 4.68
C LYS A 73 12.74 7.19 4.30
N PHE A 74 12.19 6.00 4.11
CA PHE A 74 12.96 4.83 3.71
C PHE A 74 13.62 5.00 2.34
N ARG A 75 12.89 5.58 1.37
CA ARG A 75 13.41 5.90 0.04
C ARG A 75 14.61 6.84 0.11
N ARG A 76 14.54 7.90 0.91
CA ARG A 76 15.69 8.82 1.10
C ARG A 76 16.91 8.10 1.65
N ILE A 77 16.73 7.25 2.66
CA ILE A 77 17.83 6.45 3.24
C ILE A 77 18.43 5.51 2.20
N GLN A 78 17.60 4.88 1.35
CA GLN A 78 18.10 4.03 0.26
C GLN A 78 18.91 4.83 -0.76
N GLU A 79 18.42 6.01 -1.17
CA GLU A 79 19.12 6.89 -2.11
C GLU A 79 20.48 7.33 -1.53
N GLU A 80 20.52 7.73 -0.25
CA GLU A 80 21.76 8.06 0.47
C GLU A 80 22.72 6.87 0.55
N LYS A 81 22.21 5.67 0.89
CA LYS A 81 23.01 4.44 0.94
C LYS A 81 23.63 4.14 -0.42
N VAL A 82 22.85 4.23 -1.50
CA VAL A 82 23.34 3.99 -2.87
C VAL A 82 24.39 5.01 -3.26
N ALA A 83 24.16 6.30 -2.95
CA ALA A 83 25.13 7.35 -3.20
C ALA A 83 26.45 7.11 -2.46
N LEU A 84 26.38 6.77 -1.17
CA LEU A 84 27.56 6.49 -0.34
C LEU A 84 28.33 5.27 -0.83
N PHE A 85 27.65 4.17 -1.17
CA PHE A 85 28.30 2.98 -1.72
C PHE A 85 28.96 3.25 -3.07
N THR A 86 28.33 4.08 -3.91
CA THR A 86 28.90 4.48 -5.19
C THR A 86 30.18 5.29 -4.98
N GLN A 87 30.15 6.25 -4.04
CA GLN A 87 31.31 7.04 -3.66
C GLN A 87 32.45 6.15 -3.12
N LEU A 88 32.14 5.26 -2.18
CA LEU A 88 33.12 4.32 -1.63
C LEU A 88 33.77 3.46 -2.73
N LYS A 89 32.97 2.97 -3.68
CA LYS A 89 33.49 2.19 -4.81
C LYS A 89 34.46 2.98 -5.68
N ILE A 90 34.22 4.28 -5.86
CA ILE A 90 35.13 5.18 -6.58
C ILE A 90 36.43 5.34 -5.79
N GLU A 91 36.34 5.62 -4.49
CA GLU A 91 37.51 5.81 -3.62
C GLU A 91 38.38 4.55 -3.54
N VAL A 92 37.76 3.37 -3.39
CA VAL A 92 38.48 2.08 -3.40
C VAL A 92 39.19 1.84 -4.73
N LYS A 93 38.58 2.22 -5.86
CA LYS A 93 39.25 2.14 -7.17
C LYS A 93 40.43 3.10 -7.25
N GLN A 94 40.27 4.34 -6.79
CA GLN A 94 41.34 5.33 -6.77
C GLN A 94 42.49 4.88 -5.88
N LEU A 95 42.19 4.33 -4.70
CA LEU A 95 43.17 3.76 -3.79
C LEU A 95 43.92 2.60 -4.46
N ASN A 96 43.21 1.69 -5.12
CA ASN A 96 43.83 0.57 -5.83
C ASN A 96 44.76 1.04 -6.95
N VAL A 97 44.37 2.06 -7.72
CA VAL A 97 45.25 2.66 -8.74
C VAL A 97 46.48 3.32 -8.08
N LEU A 98 46.28 4.06 -7.00
CA LEU A 98 47.38 4.72 -6.28
C LEU A 98 48.37 3.70 -5.72
N VAL A 99 47.89 2.63 -5.08
CA VAL A 99 48.70 1.58 -4.47
C VAL A 99 49.37 0.71 -5.53
N ASN A 100 48.60 0.18 -6.48
CA ASN A 100 49.10 -0.83 -7.41
C ASN A 100 49.86 -0.23 -8.59
N ASP A 101 49.49 0.96 -9.08
CA ASP A 101 50.10 1.54 -10.27
C ASP A 101 51.13 2.60 -9.94
N LYS A 102 50.81 3.54 -9.04
CA LYS A 102 51.73 4.65 -8.74
C LYS A 102 52.78 4.24 -7.71
N LEU A 103 52.36 3.89 -6.50
CA LEU A 103 53.25 3.55 -5.39
C LEU A 103 54.14 2.34 -5.71
N ARG A 104 53.58 1.28 -6.31
CA ARG A 104 54.35 0.08 -6.68
C ARG A 104 55.44 0.33 -7.73
N LYS A 105 55.36 1.40 -8.53
CA LYS A 105 56.42 1.79 -9.48
C LYS A 105 57.60 2.46 -8.79
N TYR A 106 57.33 3.25 -7.75
CA TYR A 106 58.37 4.01 -7.03
C TYR A 106 58.94 3.24 -5.83
N LEU A 107 58.21 2.28 -5.29
CA LEU A 107 58.68 1.46 -4.19
C LEU A 107 59.51 0.27 -4.71
N PRO A 108 60.66 -0.04 -4.08
CA PRO A 108 61.37 -1.27 -4.39
C PRO A 108 60.46 -2.47 -4.11
N LYS A 109 60.51 -3.48 -4.99
CA LYS A 109 59.77 -4.73 -4.82
C LYS A 109 60.32 -5.48 -3.60
N GLY A 110 59.87 -5.11 -2.41
CA GLY A 110 60.24 -5.77 -1.17
C GLY A 110 59.79 -7.22 -1.20
N LYS A 111 60.63 -8.14 -0.71
CA LYS A 111 60.28 -9.54 -0.48
C LYS A 111 59.34 -9.71 0.74
N LEU A 112 58.76 -8.62 1.23
CA LEU A 112 57.90 -8.59 2.40
C LEU A 112 56.57 -9.24 2.02
N ARG A 113 56.33 -10.41 2.60
CA ARG A 113 55.07 -11.14 2.45
C ARG A 113 54.00 -10.38 3.22
N ALA A 114 52.86 -10.09 2.58
CA ALA A 114 51.74 -9.50 3.27
C ALA A 114 51.29 -10.43 4.41
N VAL A 115 51.30 -9.93 5.63
CA VAL A 115 50.81 -10.67 6.80
C VAL A 115 49.28 -10.66 6.72
N THR A 116 48.73 -11.68 6.08
CA THR A 116 47.31 -11.98 6.14
C THR A 116 47.07 -12.92 7.34
N PRO A 117 45.90 -12.87 8.00
CA PRO A 117 45.60 -13.75 9.13
C PRO A 117 45.75 -15.25 8.77
N GLN A 118 45.52 -15.59 7.50
CA GLN A 118 45.72 -16.93 6.94
C GLN A 118 47.22 -17.32 6.87
N ASN A 119 48.11 -16.39 6.50
CA ASN A 119 49.55 -16.63 6.50
C ASN A 119 50.13 -16.80 7.91
N VAL A 120 49.53 -16.17 8.93
CA VAL A 120 49.95 -16.34 10.33
C VAL A 120 49.59 -17.74 10.84
N ALA A 121 48.40 -18.25 10.51
CA ALA A 121 47.98 -19.60 10.86
C ALA A 121 48.87 -20.67 10.20
N GLU A 122 49.20 -20.51 8.91
CA GLU A 122 50.11 -21.42 8.19
C GLU A 122 51.56 -21.35 8.72
N GLN A 123 52.04 -20.18 9.15
CA GLN A 123 53.37 -20.03 9.72
C GLN A 123 53.48 -20.63 11.14
N GLN A 124 52.41 -20.55 11.94
CA GLN A 124 52.34 -21.22 13.24
C GLN A 124 52.30 -22.75 13.10
N GLN A 125 51.60 -23.28 12.09
CA GLN A 125 51.60 -24.72 11.80
C GLN A 125 52.96 -25.23 11.31
N LYS A 126 53.68 -24.45 10.49
CA LYS A 126 55.04 -24.80 10.04
C LYS A 126 56.10 -24.71 11.13
N ALA A 127 55.95 -23.79 12.09
CA ALA A 127 56.84 -23.69 13.25
C ALA A 127 56.61 -24.83 14.28
N ALA A 128 55.44 -25.49 14.25
CA ALA A 128 55.09 -26.61 15.13
C ALA A 128 55.50 -28.00 14.60
N GLY A 129 56.18 -28.10 13.45
CA GLY A 129 56.80 -29.36 13.00
C GLY A 129 55.83 -30.50 12.66
N ILE A 130 54.59 -30.20 12.26
CA ILE A 130 53.63 -31.24 11.84
C ILE A 130 53.60 -31.25 10.31
N GLY A 131 54.07 -32.35 9.72
CA GLY A 131 54.12 -32.58 8.27
C GLY A 131 52.72 -32.60 7.61
N PRO A 132 52.68 -32.55 6.26
CA PRO A 132 51.43 -32.38 5.52
C PRO A 132 50.57 -33.65 5.57
N GLN A 133 49.43 -33.60 6.27
CA GLN A 133 48.37 -34.58 6.07
C GLN A 133 47.58 -34.24 4.83
N VAL A 134 47.73 -35.10 3.81
CA VAL A 134 46.86 -35.19 2.66
C VAL A 134 45.54 -35.80 3.12
N GLN A 135 44.42 -35.07 2.97
CA GLN A 135 43.08 -35.67 2.97
C GLN A 135 42.23 -35.14 1.81
N VAL A 136 42.26 -35.97 0.76
CA VAL A 136 41.20 -36.41 -0.16
C VAL A 136 39.77 -35.87 0.08
N VAL A 137 39.26 -35.21 -0.97
CA VAL A 137 37.91 -35.31 -1.60
C VAL A 137 36.73 -35.77 -0.74
N ASN A 138 35.70 -34.91 -0.61
CA ASN A 138 34.33 -35.29 -0.99
C ASN A 138 33.41 -34.06 -1.20
N GLN A 139 32.91 -33.88 -2.43
CA GLN A 139 31.69 -33.10 -2.71
C GLN A 139 30.48 -34.03 -2.58
N PRO A 140 29.34 -33.50 -2.09
CA PRO A 140 28.14 -33.54 -2.93
C PRO A 140 27.35 -32.20 -2.97
N ALA A 141 26.50 -32.14 -3.98
CA ALA A 141 25.75 -31.00 -4.54
C ALA A 141 24.66 -30.38 -3.61
N PRO A 142 24.00 -29.26 -4.01
CA PRO A 142 23.30 -28.35 -3.11
C PRO A 142 21.83 -28.73 -2.89
N THR A 143 21.38 -28.65 -1.64
CA THR A 143 19.95 -28.77 -1.29
C THR A 143 19.40 -27.39 -0.91
N THR A 144 18.36 -26.99 -1.64
CA THR A 144 17.61 -25.74 -1.51
C THR A 144 16.72 -25.79 -0.26
N ALA A 145 16.94 -24.91 0.72
CA ALA A 145 15.95 -24.53 1.73
C ALA A 145 16.30 -23.15 2.33
N PRO A 146 15.36 -22.20 2.45
CA PRO A 146 15.63 -20.90 3.07
C PRO A 146 15.66 -21.01 4.60
N PRO A 147 16.67 -20.48 5.30
CA PRO A 147 16.69 -20.45 6.76
C PRO A 147 15.80 -19.32 7.29
N LYS A 148 15.10 -19.64 8.39
CA LYS A 148 14.19 -18.80 9.17
C LYS A 148 14.83 -17.47 9.61
N GLN A 149 14.07 -16.38 9.47
CA GLN A 149 14.44 -15.00 9.83
C GLN A 149 14.21 -14.63 11.31
N GLU A 150 14.17 -15.58 12.25
CA GLU A 150 13.81 -15.28 13.66
C GLU A 150 15.00 -14.85 14.53
N LEU A 151 16.25 -14.92 14.05
CA LEU A 151 17.45 -14.65 14.86
C LEU A 151 18.10 -13.27 14.59
N GLU A 152 17.63 -12.52 13.60
CA GLU A 152 18.23 -11.21 13.25
C GLU A 152 17.69 -10.07 14.13
N ASP A 153 16.44 -10.16 14.57
CA ASP A 153 15.80 -9.12 15.38
C ASP A 153 16.42 -8.98 16.78
N ASP A 154 16.78 -10.10 17.43
CA ASP A 154 17.43 -10.10 18.74
C ASP A 154 18.85 -9.50 18.68
N ASN A 155 19.58 -9.77 17.60
CA ASN A 155 20.92 -9.21 17.39
C ASN A 155 20.87 -7.71 17.09
N LEU A 156 19.88 -7.25 16.31
CA LEU A 156 19.65 -5.84 16.03
C LEU A 156 19.30 -5.05 17.30
N ALA A 157 18.39 -5.58 18.12
CA ALA A 157 18.02 -4.96 19.39
C ALA A 157 19.21 -4.86 20.35
N GLN A 158 20.09 -5.87 20.37
CA GLN A 158 21.30 -5.86 21.19
C GLN A 158 22.32 -4.81 20.70
N LEU A 159 22.51 -4.68 19.39
CA LEU A 159 23.39 -3.67 18.79
C LEU A 159 22.89 -2.24 19.04
N GLU A 160 21.57 -2.01 18.96
CA GLU A 160 20.99 -0.70 19.29
C GLU A 160 21.19 -0.33 20.76
N GLY A 161 21.06 -1.29 21.69
CA GLY A 161 21.36 -1.09 23.10
C GLY A 161 22.81 -0.69 23.34
N GLN A 162 23.76 -1.41 22.74
CA GLN A 162 25.19 -1.12 22.84
C GLN A 162 25.54 0.27 22.31
N LEU A 163 24.92 0.70 21.20
CA LEU A 163 25.14 2.04 20.64
C LEU A 163 24.61 3.14 21.56
N ARG A 164 23.44 2.95 22.20
CA ARG A 164 22.91 3.91 23.19
C ARG A 164 23.81 4.05 24.40
N ASP A 165 24.40 2.94 24.87
CA ASP A 165 25.32 2.97 25.99
C ASP A 165 26.61 3.72 25.66
N ILE A 166 27.15 3.52 24.44
CA ILE A 166 28.31 4.26 23.93
C ILE A 166 28.00 5.75 23.80
N GLU A 167 26.84 6.10 23.26
CA GLU A 167 26.42 7.50 23.14
C GLU A 167 26.33 8.18 24.51
N ARG A 168 25.75 7.49 25.50
CA ARG A 168 25.65 7.98 26.87
C ARG A 168 27.02 8.16 27.53
N GLN A 169 27.96 7.26 27.28
CA GLN A 169 29.34 7.38 27.77
C GLN A 169 30.04 8.59 27.16
N LEU A 170 29.86 8.84 25.86
CA LEU A 170 30.48 9.97 25.16
C LEU A 170 29.87 11.33 25.54
N GLN A 171 28.57 11.38 25.85
CA GLN A 171 27.92 12.60 26.32
C GLN A 171 28.44 13.06 27.69
N GLY A 172 28.95 12.14 28.53
CA GLY A 172 29.54 12.45 29.84
C GLY A 172 31.01 12.85 29.81
N ILE A 173 31.67 12.78 28.65
CA ILE A 173 33.09 13.14 28.46
C ILE A 173 33.22 14.55 27.84
N LYS A 174 32.17 15.38 27.97
CA LYS A 174 32.17 16.79 27.58
C LYS A 174 32.50 17.73 28.74
#